data_AF-A0AAQ1H4Q4-F1
#
_entry.id   AF-A0AAQ1H4Q4-F1
#
_cell.length_a   1.000
_cell.length_b   1.000
_cell.length_c   1.000
_cell.angle_alpha   90.00
_cell.angle_beta   90.00
_cell.angle_gamma   90.00
#
_symmetry.space_group_name_H-M   'P 1'
#
loop_
_entity.id
_entity.type
_entity.pdbx_description
1 polymer ?
#
loop_
_entity_poly.entity_id
_entity_poly.type
_entity_poly.pdbx_seq_one_letter_code
_entity_poly.pdbx_strand_id
1 'polypeptide(L)' 'MEDKTLFIVIGVLMIVAWTLREGIKGLRSGVVEKTVKGSQTPRLIQRAEEPGAYWSYIGVYFGLSVGALLVGIWLVFIK' A
#
# COMPACT_ATOMS: atom_id res chain seq x y z
N MET A 1 19.93 -10.43 -17.90
CA MET A 1 20.00 -10.28 -16.43
C MET A 1 19.56 -8.86 -16.06
N GLU A 2 20.12 -7.86 -16.72
CA GLU A 2 19.81 -6.44 -16.52
C GLU A 2 18.33 -6.08 -16.72
N ASP A 3 17.67 -6.59 -17.78
CA ASP A 3 16.24 -6.33 -18.02
C ASP A 3 15.33 -6.88 -16.92
N LYS A 4 15.69 -8.04 -16.35
CA LYS A 4 14.93 -8.68 -15.26
C LYS A 4 15.06 -7.86 -13.98
N THR A 5 16.27 -7.42 -13.65
CA THR A 5 16.54 -6.57 -12.48
C THR A 5 15.81 -5.24 -12.61
N LEU A 6 15.88 -4.60 -13.79
CA LEU A 6 15.16 -3.35 -14.05
C LEU A 6 13.65 -3.51 -13.87
N PHE A 7 13.07 -4.60 -14.38
CA PHE A 7 11.65 -4.90 -14.21
C PHE A 7 11.26 -5.10 -12.74
N ILE A 8 12.07 -5.82 -11.96
CA ILE A 8 11.84 -6.03 -10.52
C ILE A 8 11.87 -4.69 -9.78
N VAL A 9 12.87 -3.85 -10.04
CA VAL A 9 13.00 -2.53 -9.40
C VAL A 9 11.78 -1.66 -9.70
N ILE A 10 11.36 -1.57 -10.96
CA ILE A 10 10.19 -0.77 -11.36
C ILE A 10 8.93 -1.32 -10.68
N GLY A 11 8.70 -2.63 -10.73
CA GLY A 11 7.52 -3.27 -10.12
C GLY A 11 7.45 -3.02 -8.60
N VAL A 12 8.57 -3.17 -7.90
CA VAL A 12 8.66 -2.90 -6.46
C VAL A 12 8.38 -1.42 -6.18
N LEU A 13 9.03 -0.50 -6.89
CA LEU A 13 8.83 0.93 -6.68
C LEU A 13 7.39 1.37 -6.96
N MET A 14 6.72 0.77 -7.94
CA MET A 14 5.30 1.02 -8.20
C MET A 14 4.41 0.60 -7.03
N ILE A 15 4.63 -0.59 -6.47
CA ILE A 15 3.87 -1.08 -5.31
C ILE A 15 4.11 -0.17 -4.10
N VAL A 16 5.37 0.17 -3.85
CA VAL A 16 5.80 1.03 -2.73
C VAL A 16 5.19 2.41 -2.85
N ALA A 17 5.27 3.03 -4.03
CA ALA A 17 4.72 4.36 -4.28
C ALA A 17 3.20 4.36 -4.12
N TRP A 18 2.51 3.36 -4.65
CA TRP A 18 1.05 3.27 -4.55
C TRP A 18 0.59 3.06 -3.10
N THR A 19 1.21 2.11 -2.38
CA THR A 19 0.85 1.82 -0.98
C THR A 19 1.17 2.98 -0.04
N LEU A 20 2.30 3.67 -0.20
CA LEU A 20 2.60 4.90 0.55
C LEU A 20 1.60 6.01 0.25
N ARG A 21 1.27 6.20 -1.03
CA ARG A 21 0.30 7.23 -1.43
C ARG A 21 -1.05 7.00 -0.75
N GLU A 22 -1.57 5.78 -0.75
CA GLU A 22 -2.85 5.47 -0.10
C GLU A 22 -2.78 5.62 1.43
N GLY A 23 -1.69 5.17 2.07
CA GLY A 23 -1.47 5.38 3.50
C GLY A 23 -1.42 6.87 3.88
N ILE A 24 -0.67 7.68 3.13
CA ILE A 24 -0.57 9.13 3.34
C ILE A 24 -1.90 9.83 3.05
N LYS A 25 -2.60 9.46 1.97
CA LYS A 25 -3.93 9.98 1.64
C LYS A 25 -4.89 9.74 2.80
N GLY A 26 -4.96 8.49 3.29
CA GLY A 26 -5.81 8.11 4.41
C GLY A 26 -5.46 8.83 5.72
N LEU A 27 -4.16 9.07 5.98
CA LEU A 27 -3.72 9.86 7.13
C LEU A 27 -4.16 11.33 7.06
N ARG A 28 -4.04 11.95 5.88
CA ARG A 28 -4.41 13.36 5.66
C ARG A 28 -5.92 13.59 5.68
N SER A 29 -6.69 12.70 5.07
CA SER A 29 -8.16 12.82 5.02
C SER A 29 -8.84 12.38 6.31
N GLY A 30 -8.20 11.49 7.09
CA GLY A 30 -8.86 10.81 8.19
C GLY A 30 -9.90 9.77 7.73
N VAL A 31 -9.93 9.44 6.44
CA VAL A 31 -10.89 8.52 5.81
C VAL A 31 -10.17 7.57 4.87
N VAL A 32 -10.44 6.28 4.99
CA VAL A 32 -9.96 5.24 4.06
C VAL A 32 -11.10 4.84 3.12
N GLU A 33 -10.85 4.95 1.82
CA GLU A 33 -11.78 4.52 0.77
C GLU A 33 -11.50 3.07 0.39
N LYS A 34 -12.52 2.21 0.46
CA LYS A 34 -12.42 0.81 0.08
C LYS A 34 -13.44 0.48 -1.00
N THR A 35 -12.97 -0.01 -2.13
CA THR A 35 -13.83 -0.63 -3.14
C THR A 35 -14.34 -1.97 -2.63
N VAL A 36 -15.67 -2.14 -2.57
CA VAL A 36 -16.31 -3.39 -2.16
C VAL A 36 -16.84 -4.09 -3.40
N LYS A 37 -16.47 -5.36 -3.59
CA LYS A 37 -16.96 -6.16 -4.72
C LYS A 37 -18.49 -6.23 -4.68
N GLY A 38 -19.13 -5.83 -5.78
CA GLY A 38 -20.60 -5.81 -5.89
C GLY A 38 -21.27 -4.53 -5.38
N SER A 39 -20.52 -3.54 -4.89
CA SER A 39 -21.04 -2.22 -4.55
C SER A 39 -20.78 -1.22 -5.67
N GLN A 40 -21.77 -0.37 -5.98
CA GLN A 40 -21.59 0.77 -6.88
C GLN A 40 -20.95 1.98 -6.18
N THR A 41 -20.93 1.99 -4.85
CA THR A 41 -20.33 3.06 -4.06
C THR A 41 -19.15 2.52 -3.23
N PRO A 42 -18.04 3.27 -3.14
CA PRO A 42 -16.93 2.90 -2.27
C PRO A 42 -17.36 3.00 -0.82
N ARG A 43 -16.91 2.06 0.02
CA ARG A 43 -17.10 2.16 1.46
C ARG A 43 -16.09 3.14 2.03
N LEU A 44 -16.57 4.11 2.79
CA LEU A 44 -15.76 5.08 3.50
C LEU A 44 -15.59 4.60 4.94
N ILE A 45 -14.34 4.47 5.40
CA ILE A 45 -14.00 4.11 6.78
C ILE A 45 -13.43 5.35 7.45
N GLN A 46 -14.20 5.96 8.33
CA GLN A 46 -13.80 7.17 9.04
C GLN A 46 -13.05 6.84 10.32
N ARG A 47 -11.98 7.59 10.61
CA ARG A 47 -11.18 7.42 11.83
C ARG A 47 -12.02 7.55 13.12
N ALA A 48 -13.00 8.45 13.14
CA ALA A 48 -13.82 8.72 14.30
C ALA A 48 -14.87 7.64 14.58
N GLU A 49 -15.44 7.05 13.52
CA GLU A 49 -16.51 6.06 13.61
C GLU A 49 -15.97 4.64 13.77
N GLU A 50 -14.91 4.30 13.03
CA GLU A 50 -14.35 2.95 12.99
C GLU A 50 -12.81 2.97 13.19
N PRO A 51 -12.31 3.39 14.38
CA PRO A 51 -10.88 3.63 14.59
C PRO A 51 -10.03 2.37 14.40
N GLY A 52 -10.50 1.20 14.85
CA GLY A 52 -9.76 -0.06 14.70
C GLY A 52 -9.60 -0.45 13.23
N ALA A 53 -10.68 -0.39 12.46
CA ALA A 53 -10.64 -0.65 11.03
C ALA A 53 -9.73 0.37 10.32
N TYR A 54 -9.90 1.66 10.61
CA TYR A 54 -9.09 2.75 10.05
C TYR A 54 -7.59 2.49 10.26
N TRP A 55 -7.15 2.29 11.51
CA TRP A 55 -5.73 2.12 11.82
C TRP A 55 -5.17 0.81 11.27
N SER A 56 -5.97 -0.25 11.18
CA SER A 56 -5.53 -1.49 10.52
C SER A 56 -5.24 -1.27 9.04
N TYR A 57 -6.08 -0.53 8.31
CA TYR A 57 -5.83 -0.20 6.91
C TYR A 57 -4.58 0.66 6.73
N ILE A 58 -4.43 1.71 7.55
CA ILE A 58 -3.23 2.54 7.54
C ILE A 58 -1.98 1.70 7.80
N GLY A 59 -2.00 0.85 8.83
CA GLY A 59 -0.91 -0.06 9.16
C GLY A 59 -0.56 -1.01 8.02
N VAL A 60 -1.56 -1.57 7.34
CA VAL A 60 -1.35 -2.45 6.18
C VAL A 60 -0.73 -1.69 5.00
N TYR A 61 -1.17 -0.47 4.69
CA TYR A 61 -0.57 0.33 3.62
C TYR A 61 0.92 0.58 3.86
N PHE A 62 1.30 1.02 5.06
CA PHE A 62 2.71 1.25 5.38
C PHE A 62 3.50 -0.05 5.51
N GLY A 63 2.92 -1.09 6.11
CA GLY A 63 3.53 -2.40 6.25
C GLY A 63 3.82 -3.06 4.90
N LEU A 64 2.90 -2.97 3.94
CA LEU A 64 3.10 -3.47 2.58
C LEU A 64 4.16 -2.66 1.83
N SER A 65 4.23 -1.35 2.03
CA SER A 65 5.28 -0.52 1.43
C SER A 65 6.67 -0.95 1.91
N VAL A 66 6.87 -1.06 3.22
CA VAL A 66 8.14 -1.49 3.81
C VAL A 66 8.47 -2.93 3.40
N GLY A 67 7.48 -3.83 3.47
CA GLY A 67 7.63 -5.22 3.06
C GLY A 67 8.04 -5.37 1.60
N ALA A 68 7.40 -4.62 0.69
CA ALA A 68 7.75 -4.62 -0.73
C ALA A 68 9.18 -4.13 -0.98
N LEU A 69 9.63 -3.08 -0.28
CA LEU A 69 11.02 -2.61 -0.35
C LEU A 69 12.01 -3.69 0.10
N LEU A 70 11.76 -4.32 1.25
CA LEU A 70 12.64 -5.37 1.78
C LEU A 70 12.75 -6.57 0.83
N VAL A 71 11.62 -7.02 0.29
CA VAL A 71 11.58 -8.10 -0.71
C VAL A 71 12.31 -7.69 -1.99
N GLY A 72 12.11 -6.46 -2.46
CA GLY A 72 12.80 -5.93 -3.63
C GLY A 72 14.32 -5.90 -3.46
N ILE A 73 14.81 -5.44 -2.31
CA ILE A 73 16.24 -5.45 -1.97
C ILE A 73 16.77 -6.89 -1.97
N TRP A 74 16.07 -7.82 -1.34
CA TRP A 74 16.47 -9.22 -1.31
C TRP A 74 16.54 -9.84 -2.71
N LEU A 75 15.55 -9.55 -3.58
CA LEU A 75 15.50 -10.04 -4.96
C LEU A 75 16.59 -9.45 -5.88
N VAL A 76 17.10 -8.25 -5.57
CA VAL A 76 18.10 -7.57 -6.41
C VAL A 76 19.53 -7.89 -5.96
N PHE A 77 19.76 -8.01 -4.66
CA PHE A 77 21.12 -8.05 -4.11
C PHE A 77 21.53 -9.39 -3.48
N ILE A 78 20.57 -10.23 -3.10
CA ILE A 78 20.86 -11.46 -2.33
C ILE A 78 20.56 -12.72 -3.16
N LYS A 79 19.47 -12.70 -3.92
CA LYS A 79 19.07 -13.80 -4.81
C LYS A 79 19.61 -13.59 -6.22
#